data_AF-A0A6N7MB56-F1
#
_entry.id   AF-A0A6N7MB56-F1
#
_cell.length_a   1.000
_cell.length_b   1.000
_cell.length_c   1.000
_cell.angle_alpha   90.00
_cell.angle_beta   90.00
_cell.angle_gamma   90.00
#
_symmetry.space_group_name_H-M   'P 1'
#
loop_
_entity.id
_entity.type
_entity.pdbx_description
1 polymer ?
#
loop_
_entity_poly.entity_id
_entity_poly.type
_entity_poly.pdbx_seq_one_letter_code
_entity_poly.pdbx_strand_id
1 'polypeptide(L)'
;MDKDLLNQKIQNRYRGLLRVSEPLAQKDEMRSIREAFHYAMDACDGKKTSSGEPCIFHALAIARIVAEEIGLGSTSIISALLYNIVEVTNSTREELEKK
;
A
#
# COMPACT_ATOMS: atom_id res chain seq x y z
N MET A 1 -6.34 3.10 20.30
CA MET A 1 -5.60 1.89 19.87
C MET A 1 -4.15 2.13 20.22
N ASP A 2 -3.54 1.20 20.93
CA ASP A 2 -2.10 1.25 21.24
C ASP A 2 -1.28 1.36 19.94
N LYS A 3 -0.28 2.23 19.91
CA LYS A 3 0.56 2.48 18.72
C LYS A 3 1.33 1.21 18.33
N ASP A 4 1.73 0.41 19.30
CA ASP A 4 2.46 -0.84 19.05
C ASP A 4 1.54 -1.89 18.41
N LEU A 5 0.29 -1.99 18.90
CA LEU A 5 -0.71 -2.87 18.31
C LEU A 5 -1.06 -2.46 16.86
N LEU A 6 -1.13 -1.15 16.59
CA LEU A 6 -1.34 -0.63 15.24
C LEU A 6 -0.17 -1.04 14.32
N ASN A 7 1.06 -0.78 14.73
CA ASN A 7 2.25 -1.12 13.96
C ASN A 7 2.33 -2.63 13.68
N GLN A 8 2.02 -3.47 14.68
CA GLN A 8 1.97 -4.92 14.50
C GLN A 8 0.92 -5.33 13.45
N LYS A 9 -0.27 -4.72 13.46
CA LYS A 9 -1.31 -4.98 12.46
C LYS A 9 -0.88 -4.55 11.05
N ILE A 10 -0.23 -3.39 10.90
CA ILE A 10 0.32 -2.91 9.63
C ILE A 10 1.35 -3.93 9.10
N GLN A 11 2.31 -4.33 9.94
CA GLN A 11 3.35 -5.29 9.56
C GLN A 11 2.77 -6.64 9.14
N ASN A 12 1.76 -7.15 9.85
CA ASN A 12 1.13 -8.42 9.50
C ASN A 12 0.43 -8.34 8.13
N ARG A 13 -0.30 -7.25 7.85
CA ARG A 13 -0.96 -7.04 6.54
C ARG A 13 0.07 -6.90 5.42
N TYR A 14 1.13 -6.13 5.65
CA TYR A 14 2.21 -5.93 4.69
C TYR A 14 2.95 -7.23 4.37
N ARG A 15 3.28 -8.05 5.37
CA ARG A 15 3.86 -9.39 5.15
C ARG A 15 2.94 -10.29 4.34
N GLY A 16 1.63 -10.19 4.58
CA GLY A 16 0.61 -10.89 3.78
C GLY A 16 0.68 -10.48 2.31
N LEU A 17 0.73 -9.17 2.03
CA LEU A 17 0.90 -8.64 0.68
C LEU A 17 2.17 -9.16 0.01
N LEU A 18 3.33 -9.05 0.67
CA LEU A 18 4.60 -9.51 0.08
C LEU A 18 4.58 -10.99 -0.31
N ARG A 19 3.95 -11.84 0.51
CA ARG A 19 3.84 -13.27 0.24
C ARG A 19 3.03 -13.56 -1.03
N VAL A 20 1.91 -12.85 -1.23
CA VAL A 20 1.08 -13.04 -2.42
C VAL A 20 1.66 -12.33 -3.65
N SER A 21 2.48 -11.29 -3.46
CA SER A 21 3.17 -10.60 -4.56
C SER A 21 4.40 -11.35 -5.09
N GLU A 22 5.07 -12.16 -4.27
CA GLU A 22 6.28 -12.89 -4.65
C GLU A 22 6.17 -13.70 -5.96
N PRO A 23 5.11 -14.50 -6.20
CA PRO A 23 4.96 -15.22 -7.47
C PRO A 23 4.53 -14.33 -8.65
N LEU A 24 4.16 -13.06 -8.40
CA LEU A 24 3.59 -12.14 -9.40
C LEU A 24 4.57 -11.06 -9.86
N ALA A 25 5.79 -11.03 -9.31
CA ALA A 25 6.75 -9.96 -9.51
C ALA A 25 8.20 -10.47 -9.46
N GLN A 26 9.05 -9.91 -10.33
CA GLN A 26 10.50 -10.12 -10.32
C GLN A 26 11.15 -9.42 -9.11
N LYS A 27 12.42 -9.74 -8.86
CA LYS A 27 13.15 -9.20 -7.69
C LYS A 27 13.18 -7.67 -7.63
N ASP A 28 13.38 -7.01 -8.77
CA ASP A 28 13.42 -5.54 -8.85
C ASP A 28 12.02 -4.94 -8.70
N GLU A 29 10.99 -5.59 -9.24
CA GLU A 29 9.59 -5.18 -9.07
C GLU A 29 9.13 -5.34 -7.61
N MET A 30 9.56 -6.42 -6.95
CA MET A 30 9.37 -6.61 -5.52
C MET A 30 10.02 -5.49 -4.70
N ARG A 31 11.15 -4.93 -5.16
CA ARG A 31 11.75 -3.75 -4.52
C ARG A 31 10.84 -2.53 -4.70
N SER A 32 10.31 -2.29 -5.90
CA SER A 32 9.38 -1.20 -6.15
C SER A 32 8.08 -1.30 -5.35
N ILE A 33 7.53 -2.51 -5.14
CA ILE A 33 6.38 -2.73 -4.24
C ILE A 33 6.71 -2.30 -2.80
N ARG A 34 7.91 -2.59 -2.31
CA ARG A 34 8.34 -2.16 -0.96
C ARG A 34 8.48 -0.65 -0.87
N GLU A 35 9.07 -0.01 -1.88
CA GLU A 35 9.24 1.44 -1.94
C GLU A 35 7.87 2.14 -2.00
N ALA A 36 6.93 1.63 -2.81
CA ALA A 36 5.56 2.12 -2.87
C ALA A 36 4.82 1.98 -1.53
N PHE A 37 5.01 0.85 -0.82
CA PHE A 37 4.44 0.66 0.51
C PHE A 37 5.00 1.67 1.54
N HIS A 38 6.30 1.92 1.55
CA HIS A 38 6.88 2.90 2.47
C HIS A 38 6.33 4.30 2.20
N TYR A 39 6.24 4.69 0.93
CA TYR A 39 5.63 5.96 0.55
C TYR A 39 4.14 6.03 0.95
N ALA A 40 3.37 4.96 0.72
CA ALA A 40 1.99 4.79 1.22
C ALA A 40 1.88 4.99 2.73
N MET A 41 2.76 4.36 3.49
CA MET A 41 2.80 4.43 4.95
C MET A 41 3.08 5.86 5.44
N ASP A 42 4.08 6.53 4.87
CA ASP A 42 4.47 7.90 5.24
C ASP A 42 3.35 8.90 4.89
N ALA A 43 2.76 8.79 3.70
CA ALA A 43 1.70 9.70 3.27
C ALA A 43 0.37 9.51 4.03
N CYS A 44 0.13 8.29 4.54
CA CYS A 44 -1.02 7.96 5.38
C CYS A 44 -0.76 8.21 6.88
N ASP A 45 0.43 8.66 7.31
CA ASP A 45 0.72 8.84 8.74
C ASP A 45 -0.21 9.88 9.37
N GLY A 46 -0.80 9.52 10.52
CA GLY A 46 -1.82 10.32 11.20
C GLY A 46 -3.16 10.44 10.46
N LYS A 47 -3.31 9.90 9.26
CA LYS A 47 -4.52 10.04 8.43
C LYS A 47 -5.49 8.88 8.59
N LYS A 48 -6.78 9.19 8.49
CA LYS A 48 -7.88 8.23 8.58
C LYS A 48 -8.83 8.36 7.38
N THR A 49 -9.46 7.26 7.02
CA THR A 49 -10.55 7.25 6.04
C THR A 49 -11.84 7.82 6.64
N SER A 50 -12.87 8.02 5.82
CA SER A 50 -14.22 8.42 6.25
C SER A 50 -14.86 7.44 7.24
N SER A 51 -14.43 6.17 7.26
CA SER A 51 -14.85 5.16 8.24
C SER A 51 -14.11 5.26 9.58
N GLY A 52 -13.07 6.11 9.68
CA GLY A 52 -12.27 6.29 10.89
C GLY A 52 -11.10 5.31 11.03
N GLU A 53 -10.87 4.42 10.07
CA GLU A 53 -9.74 3.49 10.06
C GLU A 53 -8.46 4.17 9.53
N PRO A 54 -7.26 3.72 9.96
CA PRO A 54 -6.00 4.19 9.38
C PRO A 54 -5.99 4.05 7.86
N CYS A 55 -5.66 5.14 7.16
CA CYS A 55 -5.59 5.22 5.69
C CYS A 55 -4.81 4.03 5.07
N ILE A 56 -3.69 3.66 5.68
CA ILE A 56 -2.82 2.57 5.22
C ILE A 56 -3.51 1.19 5.18
N PHE A 57 -4.51 0.96 6.04
CA PHE A 57 -5.24 -0.30 6.03
C PHE A 57 -6.07 -0.48 4.77
N HIS A 58 -6.60 0.62 4.22
CA HIS A 58 -7.37 0.60 2.99
C HIS A 58 -6.46 0.30 1.79
N ALA A 59 -5.32 1.00 1.68
CA ALA A 59 -4.33 0.76 0.64
C ALA A 59 -3.82 -0.70 0.61
N LEU A 60 -3.47 -1.25 1.79
CA LEU A 60 -3.05 -2.65 1.91
C LEU A 60 -4.15 -3.65 1.55
N ALA A 61 -5.41 -3.35 1.86
CA ALA A 61 -6.53 -4.21 1.52
C ALA A 61 -6.74 -4.29 0.00
N ILE A 62 -6.77 -3.14 -0.68
CA ILE A 62 -6.93 -3.10 -2.15
C ILE A 62 -5.74 -3.80 -2.84
N ALA A 63 -4.51 -3.47 -2.45
CA ALA A 63 -3.31 -4.09 -3.03
C ALA A 63 -3.32 -5.62 -2.86
N ARG A 64 -3.84 -6.11 -1.72
CA ARG A 64 -3.96 -7.54 -1.47
C ARG A 64 -5.05 -8.20 -2.32
N ILE A 65 -6.21 -7.56 -2.51
CA ILE A 65 -7.25 -8.06 -3.44
C ILE A 65 -6.68 -8.15 -4.86
N VAL A 66 -5.98 -7.09 -5.30
CA VAL A 66 -5.35 -7.02 -6.63
C VAL A 66 -4.35 -8.15 -6.85
N ALA A 67 -3.53 -8.47 -5.84
CA ALA A 67 -2.55 -9.56 -5.92
C ALA A 67 -3.19 -10.96 -5.74
N GLU A 68 -3.97 -11.16 -4.68
CA GLU A 68 -4.41 -12.49 -4.23
C GLU A 68 -5.68 -12.98 -4.94
N GLU A 69 -6.66 -12.10 -5.15
CA GLU A 69 -7.94 -12.47 -5.74
C GLU A 69 -7.97 -12.28 -7.26
N ILE A 70 -7.37 -11.19 -7.75
CA ILE A 70 -7.35 -10.88 -9.19
C ILE A 70 -6.11 -11.47 -9.88
N GLY A 71 -5.00 -11.62 -9.16
CA GLY A 71 -3.76 -12.18 -9.71
C GLY A 71 -2.96 -11.21 -10.59
N LEU A 72 -3.09 -9.90 -10.37
CA LEU A 72 -2.38 -8.90 -11.17
C LEU A 72 -0.95 -8.65 -10.65
N GLY A 73 -0.06 -8.34 -11.59
CA GLY A 73 1.36 -8.13 -11.33
C GLY A 73 1.72 -6.82 -10.63
N SER A 74 3.03 -6.62 -10.52
CA SER A 74 3.70 -5.50 -9.82
C SER A 74 3.08 -4.12 -10.05
N THR A 75 2.87 -3.71 -11.30
CA THR A 75 2.34 -2.39 -11.67
C THR A 75 0.97 -2.14 -11.03
N SER A 76 0.08 -3.13 -11.06
CA SER A 76 -1.26 -3.02 -10.49
C SER A 76 -1.22 -2.96 -8.96
N ILE A 77 -0.34 -3.75 -8.34
CA ILE A 77 -0.12 -3.74 -6.88
C ILE A 77 0.41 -2.38 -6.42
N ILE A 78 1.41 -1.83 -7.11
CA ILE A 78 1.98 -0.50 -6.84
C ILE A 78 0.89 0.57 -7.02
N SER A 79 0.14 0.51 -8.11
CA SER A 79 -0.94 1.45 -8.39
C SER A 79 -2.00 1.44 -7.28
N ALA A 80 -2.37 0.25 -6.78
CA ALA A 80 -3.31 0.11 -5.68
C ALA A 80 -2.81 0.68 -4.35
N LEU A 81 -1.51 0.56 -4.05
CA LEU A 81 -0.90 1.17 -2.87
C LEU A 81 -0.91 2.70 -2.94
N LEU A 82 -0.70 3.26 -4.14
CA LEU A 82 -0.54 4.70 -4.35
C LEU A 82 -1.86 5.43 -4.65
N TYR A 83 -2.87 4.73 -5.17
CA TYR A 83 -4.16 5.32 -5.55
C TYR A 83 -4.80 6.13 -4.41
N ASN A 84 -4.82 5.54 -3.21
CA ASN A 84 -5.40 6.17 -2.03
C ASN A 84 -4.59 7.36 -1.52
N ILE A 85 -3.29 7.48 -1.88
CA ILE A 85 -2.54 8.68 -1.53
C ILE A 85 -3.12 9.87 -2.27
N VAL A 86 -3.35 9.76 -3.58
CA VAL A 86 -3.91 10.85 -4.40
C VAL A 86 -5.19 11.38 -3.78
N GLU A 87 -6.07 10.46 -3.36
CA GLU A 87 -7.37 10.78 -2.77
C GLU A 87 -7.24 11.44 -1.38
N VAL A 88 -6.19 11.13 -0.62
CA VAL A 88 -6.05 11.53 0.80
C VAL A 88 -5.02 12.67 1.01
N THR A 89 -4.15 12.97 0.05
CA THR A 89 -3.18 14.08 0.14
C THR A 89 -3.54 15.30 -0.71
N ASN A 90 -4.54 15.22 -1.61
CA ASN A 90 -4.70 16.20 -2.71
C ASN A 90 -3.42 16.40 -3.54
N SER A 91 -2.44 15.47 -3.47
CA SER A 91 -1.22 15.54 -4.28
C SER A 91 -1.59 15.40 -5.75
N THR A 92 -1.02 16.26 -6.58
CA THR A 92 -1.26 16.21 -8.02
C THR A 92 -0.53 15.04 -8.66
N ARG A 93 -1.08 14.52 -9.77
CA ARG A 93 -0.51 13.40 -10.54
C ARG A 93 0.98 13.59 -10.89
N GLU A 94 1.39 14.85 -11.09
CA GLU A 94 2.77 15.26 -11.40
C GLU A 94 3.77 15.01 -10.27
N GLU A 95 3.33 14.95 -9.01
CA GLU A 95 4.20 14.66 -7.86
C GLU A 95 4.49 13.16 -7.74
N LEU A 96 3.57 12.30 -8.19
CA LEU A 96 3.72 10.85 -8.13
C LEU A 96 4.57 10.28 -9.26
N GLU A 97 4.55 10.89 -10.45
CA GLU A 97 5.34 10.43 -11.59
C GLU A 97 6.86 10.73 -11.44
N LYS A 98 7.24 11.57 -10.48
CA LYS A 98 8.64 11.99 -10.24
C LYS A 98 9.35 11.23 -9.12
N LYS A 99 8.66 10.30 -8.43
CA LYS A 99 9.20 9.49 -7.34
C LYS A 99 9.23 8.02 -7.72
#